data_AF-A0A6B3F8H0-F1
#
_entry.id   AF-A0A6B3F8H0-F1
#
_cell.length_a   1.000
_cell.length_b   1.000
_cell.length_c   1.000
_cell.angle_alpha   90.00
_cell.angle_beta   90.00
_cell.angle_gamma   90.00
#
_symmetry.space_group_name_H-M   'P 1'
#
loop_
_entity.id
_entity.type
_entity.pdbx_description
1 polymer ?
#
loop_
_entity_poly.entity_id
_entity_poly.type
_entity_poly.pdbx_seq_one_letter_code
_entity_poly.pdbx_strand_id
1 'polypeptide(L)' 'LLAAFTPAGLRRVGRRAAGWLPVAMPLPALLRGWQSVVEEASRAGRDPEKLRMALRVNPTLTASKADPEQVPGAGTLGQY' A
#
# COMPACT_ATOMS: atom_id res chain seq x y z
N LEU A 1 -4.46 -5.91 9.15
CA LEU A 1 -3.73 -5.82 7.86
C LEU A 1 -2.56 -6.79 7.89
N LEU A 2 -1.98 -7.16 6.75
CA LEU A 2 -0.79 -8.03 6.70
C LEU A 2 0.26 -7.46 5.75
N ALA A 3 1.51 -7.39 6.21
CA ALA A 3 2.68 -7.05 5.38
C ALA A 3 3.20 -8.31 4.70
N ALA A 4 2.95 -8.42 3.39
CA ALA A 4 3.38 -9.56 2.59
C ALA A 4 3.68 -9.10 1.16
N PHE A 5 4.75 -9.64 0.56
CA PHE A 5 5.27 -9.17 -0.73
C PHE A 5 5.50 -10.29 -1.75
N THR A 6 5.38 -11.55 -1.33
CA THR A 6 5.44 -12.70 -2.24
C THR A 6 4.07 -12.96 -2.86
N PRO A 7 3.98 -13.60 -4.04
CA PRO A 7 2.70 -13.95 -4.64
C PRO A 7 1.79 -14.75 -3.70
N ALA A 8 2.33 -15.75 -2.99
CA ALA A 8 1.57 -16.53 -2.01
C ALA A 8 1.11 -15.68 -0.81
N GLY A 9 1.93 -14.71 -0.40
CA GLY A 9 1.60 -13.74 0.63
C GLY A 9 0.44 -12.83 0.24
N LEU A 10 0.49 -12.20 -0.94
CA LEU A 10 -0.59 -11.35 -1.46
C LEU A 10 -1.90 -12.13 -1.60
N ARG A 11 -1.83 -13.37 -2.09
CA ARG A 11 -2.99 -14.28 -2.11
C ARG A 11 -3.57 -14.53 -0.71
N ARG A 12 -2.72 -14.70 0.32
CA ARG A 12 -3.17 -14.84 1.72
C ARG A 12 -3.84 -13.57 2.22
N VAL A 13 -3.34 -12.39 1.85
CA VAL A 13 -3.96 -11.10 2.20
C VAL A 13 -5.39 -11.05 1.66
N GLY A 14 -5.56 -11.28 0.36
CA GLY A 14 -6.87 -11.25 -0.30
C GLY A 14 -7.87 -12.25 0.29
N ARG A 15 -7.42 -13.44 0.68
CA ARG A 15 -8.31 -14.47 1.25
C ARG A 15 -8.64 -14.34 2.72
N ARG A 16 -7.75 -13.75 3.54
CA ARG A 16 -7.84 -13.88 5.01
C ARG A 16 -7.67 -12.58 5.80
N ALA A 17 -6.99 -11.57 5.23
CA ALA A 17 -6.70 -10.35 5.96
C ALA A 17 -7.76 -9.27 5.69
N ALA A 18 -7.87 -8.29 6.58
CA ALA A 18 -8.66 -7.07 6.36
C ALA A 18 -8.06 -6.13 5.30
N GLY A 19 -6.90 -6.47 4.71
CA GLY A 19 -6.20 -5.61 3.77
C GLY A 19 -4.68 -5.72 3.86
N TRP A 20 -4.00 -4.95 3.01
CA TRP A 20 -2.56 -5.00 2.79
C TRP A 20 -1.82 -3.87 3.53
N LEU A 21 -0.66 -4.20 4.10
CA LEU A 21 0.25 -3.24 4.72
C LEU A 21 1.55 -3.16 3.88
N PRO A 22 1.54 -2.51 2.71
CA PRO A 22 2.73 -2.34 1.89
C PRO A 22 3.70 -1.31 2.47
N VAL A 23 4.90 -1.29 1.90
CA VAL A 23 5.88 -0.21 2.07
C VAL A 23 6.00 0.59 0.78
N ALA A 24 6.57 1.79 0.87
CA ALA A 24 6.91 2.60 -0.30
C ALA A 24 7.67 1.77 -1.35
N MET A 25 7.15 1.78 -2.58
CA MET A 25 7.69 1.08 -3.75
C MET A 25 7.17 1.77 -5.01
N PRO A 26 7.74 1.49 -6.21
CA PRO A 26 7.24 2.08 -7.45
C PRO A 26 5.73 1.87 -7.61
N LEU A 27 5.00 2.93 -7.93
CA LEU A 27 3.54 2.92 -8.02
C LEU A 27 2.98 1.77 -8.89
N PRO A 28 3.57 1.42 -10.06
CA PRO A 28 3.08 0.28 -10.83
C PRO A 28 3.17 -1.07 -10.09
N ALA A 29 4.20 -1.27 -9.26
CA ALA A 29 4.34 -2.48 -8.47
C ALA A 29 3.31 -2.52 -7.32
N LEU A 30 3.08 -1.38 -6.67
CA LEU A 30 2.06 -1.23 -5.63
C LEU A 30 0.66 -1.57 -6.18
N LEU A 31 0.28 -0.98 -7.31
CA LEU A 31 -1.02 -1.19 -7.93
C LEU A 31 -1.22 -2.64 -8.39
N ARG A 32 -0.20 -3.29 -8.98
CA ARG A 32 -0.27 -4.72 -9.33
C ARG A 32 -0.43 -5.61 -8.10
N GLY A 33 0.29 -5.31 -7.02
CA GLY A 33 0.15 -6.02 -5.75
C GLY A 33 -1.26 -5.90 -5.17
N TRP A 34 -1.82 -4.69 -5.20
CA TRP A 34 -3.18 -4.43 -4.75
C TRP A 34 -4.23 -5.15 -5.59
N GLN A 35 -4.11 -5.09 -6.91
CA GLN A 35 -4.99 -5.82 -7.83
C GLN A 35 -5.00 -7.32 -7.49
N SER A 36 -3.82 -7.92 -7.26
CA SER A 36 -3.73 -9.33 -6.87
C SER A 36 -4.46 -9.63 -5.55
N VAL A 37 -4.42 -8.70 -4.60
CA VAL A 37 -5.15 -8.84 -3.32
C VAL A 37 -6.66 -8.76 -3.51
N VAL A 38 -7.14 -7.80 -4.31
CA VAL A 38 -8.56 -7.59 -4.63
C VAL A 38 -9.13 -8.79 -5.38
N GLU A 39 -8.44 -9.27 -6.41
CA GLU A 39 -8.86 -10.44 -7.20
C GLU A 39 -8.99 -11.70 -6.33
N GLU A 40 -8.05 -11.92 -5.42
CA GLU A 40 -8.07 -13.08 -4.53
C GLU A 40 -9.14 -12.99 -3.45
N ALA A 41 -9.58 -11.78 -3.09
CA ALA A 41 -10.73 -11.58 -2.23
C ALA A 41 -12.03 -11.93 -2.94
N SER A 42 -12.22 -11.44 -4.17
CA SER A 42 -13.37 -11.79 -5.01
C SER A 42 -13.46 -13.30 -5.24
N ARG A 43 -12.34 -13.95 -5.59
CA ARG A 43 -12.27 -15.42 -5.76
C ARG A 43 -12.62 -16.20 -4.50
N ALA A 44 -12.38 -15.62 -3.33
CA ALA A 44 -12.73 -16.21 -2.04
C ALA A 44 -14.15 -15.87 -1.56
N GLY A 45 -14.98 -15.22 -2.39
CA GLY A 45 -16.34 -14.83 -2.04
C GLY A 45 -16.41 -13.71 -0.99
N ARG A 46 -15.34 -12.92 -0.86
CA ARG A 46 -15.29 -11.76 0.04
C ARG A 46 -15.63 -10.50 -0.73
N ASP A 47 -16.25 -9.55 -0.05
CA ASP A 47 -16.47 -8.19 -0.55
C ASP A 47 -15.12 -7.42 -0.60
N PRO A 48 -14.60 -7.08 -1.79
CA PRO A 48 -13.31 -6.40 -1.92
C PRO A 48 -13.34 -4.95 -1.43
N GLU A 49 -14.50 -4.28 -1.42
CA GLU A 49 -14.65 -2.90 -0.95
C GLU A 49 -14.39 -2.76 0.56
N LYS A 50 -14.43 -3.87 1.30
CA LYS A 50 -14.08 -3.91 2.73
C LYS A 50 -12.58 -3.99 2.98
N LEU A 51 -11.77 -4.23 1.96
CA LEU A 51 -10.32 -4.30 2.09
C LEU A 51 -9.71 -2.90 2.16
N ARG A 52 -8.62 -2.79 2.93
CA ARG A 52 -7.89 -1.53 3.07
C ARG A 52 -6.44 -1.68 2.64
N MET A 53 -5.87 -0.63 2.06
CA MET A 53 -4.43 -0.49 1.91
C MET A 53 -3.94 0.59 2.87
N ALA A 54 -3.02 0.24 3.76
CA ALA A 54 -2.32 1.23 4.59
C ALA A 54 -0.86 1.25 4.18
N LEU A 55 -0.48 2.17 3.29
CA LEU A 55 0.90 2.29 2.82
C LEU A 55 1.78 2.90 3.91
N ARG A 56 2.86 2.20 4.26
CA ARG A 56 3.90 2.75 5.14
C ARG A 56 4.92 3.53 4.33
N VAL A 57 4.98 4.84 4.57
CA VAL A 57 6.03 5.75 4.09
C VAL A 57 6.91 6.19 5.26
N ASN A 58 8.20 6.45 5.00
CA ASN A 58 9.12 7.06 5.97
C ASN A 58 9.67 8.34 5.36
N PRO A 59 8.91 9.45 5.40
CA PRO A 59 9.39 10.71 4.88
C PRO A 59 10.55 11.26 5.72
N THR A 60 11.49 11.94 5.08
CA THR A 60 12.37 12.88 5.77
C THR A 60 11.59 14.17 6.05
N LEU A 61 11.38 14.49 7.33
CA LEU A 61 10.76 15.75 7.70
C LEU A 61 11.76 16.91 7.55
N THR A 62 11.34 17.98 6.86
CA THR A 62 12.16 19.17 6.59
C THR A 62 11.49 20.42 7.16
N ALA A 63 12.30 21.44 7.49
CA ALA A 63 11.79 22.72 7.99
C ALA A 63 11.18 23.60 6.87
N SER A 64 11.72 23.50 5.66
CA SER A 64 11.23 24.18 4.45
C SER A 64 10.56 23.18 3.50
N LYS A 65 9.72 23.68 2.59
CA LYS A 65 9.06 22.84 1.59
C LYS A 65 10.10 22.09 0.74
N ALA A 66 9.88 20.79 0.56
CA ALA A 66 10.59 20.00 -0.43
C ALA A 66 10.01 20.26 -1.83
N ASP A 67 10.80 19.95 -2.86
CA ASP A 67 10.33 19.96 -4.24
C ASP A 67 9.13 19.00 -4.39
N PRO A 68 8.07 19.34 -5.15
CA PRO A 68 6.96 18.43 -5.42
C PRO A 68 7.37 17.03 -5.89
N GLU A 69 8.48 16.88 -6.61
CA GLU A 69 9.00 15.59 -7.05
C GLU A 69 9.55 14.73 -5.89
N GLN A 70 9.89 15.36 -4.77
CA GLN A 70 10.41 14.69 -3.58
C GLN A 70 9.30 14.24 -2.62
N VAL A 71 8.06 14.68 -2.80
CA VAL A 71 6.91 14.26 -1.98
C VAL A 71 6.40 12.89 -2.47
N PRO A 72 6.05 11.94 -1.58
CA PRO A 72 6.01 12.03 -0.12
C PRO A 72 7.30 11.51 0.56
N GLY A 73 8.43 11.43 -0.16
CA GLY A 73 9.70 10.97 0.39
C GLY A 73 10.40 11.99 1.31
N ALA A 74 10.14 13.28 1.12
CA ALA A 74 10.59 14.36 1.99
C ALA A 74 9.60 15.54 1.95
N GLY A 75 9.60 16.34 3.00
CA GLY A 75 8.82 17.57 3.06
C GLY A 75 8.51 18.04 4.48
N THR A 76 7.83 19.18 4.57
CA THR A 76 7.28 19.67 5.84
C THR A 76 6.11 18.79 6.29
N LEU A 77 5.73 18.89 7.56
CA LEU A 77 4.51 18.23 8.05
C LEU A 77 3.27 18.62 7.23
N GLY A 78 3.20 19.82 6.65
CA GLY A 78 2.05 20.26 5.84
C GLY A 78 2.06 19.80 4.37
N GLN A 79 3.02 18.97 3.94
CA GLN A 79 3.11 18.39 2.59
C GLN A 79 2.61 16.94 2.54
N TYR A 80 1.60 16.60 3.36
CA TYR A 80 0.87 15.32 3.30
C TYR A 80 -0.14 15.26 2.16
#